data_AF-A0A645CJL2-F1
#
_entry.id   AF-A0A645CJL2-F1
#
_cell.length_a   1.000
_cell.length_b   1.000
_cell.length_c   1.000
_cell.angle_alpha   90.00
_cell.angle_beta   90.00
_cell.angle_gamma   90.00
#
_symmetry.space_group_name_H-M   'P 1'
#
loop_
_entity.id
_entity.type
_entity.pdbx_description
1 polymer ?
#
loop_
_entity_poly.entity_id
_entity_poly.type
_entity_poly.pdbx_seq_one_letter_code
_entity_poly.pdbx_strand_id
1 'polypeptide(L)'
;MPKESLMIPDMDKMTVEETVDYTYDLSKRVYDFKKIMLGPDKVKELERKVLLEVVDAYWIDHIDAMDQLRQCIGLAAIGQKDPVKEYTVQGYDMFEDLNRIIRLETVKYLYKFN
;
A
#
# COMPACT_ATOMS: atom_id res chain seq x y z
N MET A 1 0.23 6.27 14.85
CA MET A 1 -0.37 5.65 16.05
C MET A 1 0.72 4.94 16.82
N PRO A 2 0.92 5.23 18.12
CA PRO A 2 1.80 4.43 18.97
C PRO A 2 1.39 2.95 18.92
N LYS A 3 2.36 2.02 18.93
CA LYS A 3 2.05 0.61 19.18
C LYS A 3 1.34 0.55 20.54
N GLU A 4 0.22 -0.19 20.63
CA GLU A 4 -0.64 -0.34 21.84
C GLU A 4 -1.67 0.76 22.10
N SER A 5 -1.80 1.79 21.24
CA SER A 5 -2.86 2.81 21.42
C SER A 5 -4.25 2.37 20.94
N LEU A 6 -4.35 1.23 20.25
CA LEU A 6 -5.59 0.73 19.66
C LEU A 6 -6.30 -0.18 20.67
N MET A 7 -7.27 0.39 21.39
CA MET A 7 -8.23 -0.38 22.17
C MET A 7 -9.48 -0.56 21.30
N ILE A 8 -9.79 -1.79 20.91
CA ILE A 8 -11.05 -2.15 20.24
C ILE A 8 -11.94 -2.81 21.30
N PRO A 9 -12.92 -2.09 21.84
CA PRO A 9 -13.83 -2.65 22.84
C PRO A 9 -14.60 -3.83 22.26
N ASP A 10 -14.81 -4.88 23.05
CA ASP A 10 -15.60 -6.06 22.67
C ASP A 10 -15.17 -6.77 21.38
N MET A 11 -13.89 -6.67 20.98
CA MET A 11 -13.35 -7.33 19.77
C MET A 11 -13.69 -8.83 19.73
N ASP A 12 -13.68 -9.51 20.88
CA ASP A 12 -13.98 -10.94 20.99
C ASP A 12 -15.44 -11.31 20.64
N LYS A 13 -16.32 -10.31 20.57
CA LYS A 13 -17.76 -10.47 20.26
C LYS A 13 -18.13 -9.92 18.88
N MET A 14 -17.19 -9.30 18.18
CA MET A 14 -17.40 -8.69 16.88
C MET A 14 -17.03 -9.67 15.78
N THR A 15 -17.74 -9.59 14.66
CA THR A 15 -17.34 -10.22 13.42
C THR A 15 -16.11 -9.51 12.82
N VAL A 16 -15.45 -10.17 11.86
CA VAL A 16 -14.31 -9.57 11.14
C VAL A 16 -14.74 -8.28 10.43
N GLU A 17 -15.92 -8.27 9.83
CA GLU A 17 -16.46 -7.11 9.10
C GLU A 17 -16.71 -5.93 10.06
N GLU A 18 -17.39 -6.17 11.19
CA GLU A 18 -17.62 -5.13 12.21
C GLU A 18 -16.30 -4.59 12.78
N THR A 19 -15.28 -5.45 12.93
CA THR A 19 -13.95 -5.03 13.40
C THR A 19 -13.26 -4.13 12.37
N VAL A 20 -13.34 -4.48 11.08
CA VAL A 20 -12.81 -3.66 9.98
C VAL A 20 -13.50 -2.29 9.96
N ASP A 21 -14.83 -2.26 10.02
CA ASP A 21 -15.60 -1.01 10.02
C ASP A 21 -15.25 -0.12 11.23
N TYR A 22 -15.16 -0.71 12.42
CA TYR A 22 -14.80 0.03 13.63
C TYR A 22 -13.39 0.65 13.51
N THR A 23 -12.41 -0.12 13.05
CA THR A 23 -11.04 0.38 12.87
C THR A 23 -10.96 1.44 11.78
N TYR A 24 -11.74 1.30 10.71
CA TYR A 24 -11.86 2.30 9.66
C TYR A 24 -12.43 3.62 10.20
N ASP A 25 -13.51 3.59 10.98
CA ASP A 25 -14.10 4.78 11.59
C ASP A 25 -13.17 5.44 12.60
N LEU A 26 -12.40 4.65 13.36
CA LEU A 26 -11.35 5.19 14.22
C LEU A 26 -10.26 5.90 13.40
N SER A 27 -9.82 5.31 12.28
CA SER A 27 -8.83 5.94 11.40
C SER A 27 -9.35 7.26 10.83
N LYS A 28 -10.62 7.30 10.41
CA LYS A 28 -11.25 8.51 9.87
C LYS A 28 -11.25 9.65 10.89
N ARG A 29 -11.61 9.37 12.15
CA ARG A 29 -11.57 10.38 13.23
C ARG A 29 -10.18 10.96 13.45
N VAL A 30 -9.15 10.13 13.37
CA VAL A 30 -7.74 10.56 13.50
C VAL A 30 -7.33 11.44 12.33
N TYR A 31 -7.79 11.10 11.13
CA TYR A 31 -7.54 11.88 9.93
C TYR A 31 -8.24 13.24 9.97
N ASP A 32 -9.49 13.27 10.44
CA ASP A 32 -10.25 14.50 10.61
C ASP A 32 -9.61 15.41 11.66
N PHE A 33 -9.09 14.85 12.76
CA PHE A 33 -8.28 15.61 13.72
C PHE A 33 -7.03 16.21 13.06
N LYS A 34 -6.32 15.46 12.22
CA LYS A 34 -5.17 15.96 11.45
C LYS A 34 -5.55 17.12 10.51
N LYS A 35 -6.71 17.04 9.84
CA LYS A 35 -7.25 18.12 9.00
C LYS A 35 -7.55 19.38 9.80
N ILE A 36 -8.10 19.26 11.00
CA ILE A 36 -8.37 20.40 11.89
C ILE A 36 -7.05 21.06 12.32
N MET A 37 -6.05 20.27 12.71
CA MET A 37 -4.76 20.77 13.22
C MET A 37 -3.91 21.47 12.15
N LEU A 38 -3.89 20.93 10.92
CA LEU A 38 -3.04 21.45 9.83
C LEU A 38 -3.76 22.39 8.88
N GLY A 39 -5.09 22.29 8.79
CA GLY A 39 -5.91 22.93 7.77
C GLY A 39 -6.09 22.04 6.52
N PRO A 40 -7.26 22.07 5.87
CA PRO A 40 -7.62 21.15 4.79
C PRO A 40 -6.71 21.27 3.56
N ASP A 41 -6.32 22.49 3.18
CA ASP A 41 -5.47 22.71 2.00
C ASP A 41 -4.06 22.13 2.17
N LYS A 42 -3.47 22.29 3.36
CA LYS A 42 -2.16 21.71 3.68
C LYS A 42 -2.21 20.19 3.72
N VAL A 43 -3.29 19.61 4.23
CA VAL A 43 -3.47 18.14 4.20
C VAL A 43 -3.57 17.64 2.77
N LYS A 44 -4.31 18.34 1.90
CA LYS A 44 -4.43 17.98 0.48
C LYS A 44 -3.10 18.08 -0.28
N GLU A 45 -2.28 19.09 0.04
CA GLU A 45 -0.92 19.20 -0.51
C GLU A 45 -0.04 18.05 -0.02
N LEU A 46 -0.11 17.73 1.27
CA LEU A 46 0.60 16.61 1.88
C LEU A 46 0.22 15.26 1.25
N GLU A 47 -1.08 14.99 1.06
CA GLU A 47 -1.59 13.80 0.35
C GLU A 47 -0.95 13.64 -1.01
N ARG A 48 -0.96 14.71 -1.82
CA ARG A 48 -0.40 14.70 -3.17
C ARG A 48 1.10 14.46 -3.14
N LYS A 49 1.82 15.18 -2.29
CA LYS A 49 3.27 15.08 -2.19
C LYS A 49 3.70 13.67 -1.77
N VAL A 50 3.11 13.15 -0.69
CA VAL A 50 3.44 11.82 -0.17
C VAL A 50 3.13 10.73 -1.19
N LEU A 51 1.96 10.78 -1.85
CA LEU A 51 1.61 9.78 -2.84
C LEU A 51 2.60 9.78 -4.01
N LEU A 52 2.95 10.95 -4.54
CA LEU A 52 3.93 11.06 -5.63
C LEU A 52 5.29 10.53 -5.20
N GLU A 53 5.81 10.94 -4.04
CA GLU A 53 7.10 10.47 -3.53
C GLU A 53 7.14 8.95 -3.35
N VAL A 54 6.05 8.34 -2.83
CA VAL A 54 5.96 6.89 -2.64
C VAL A 54 5.85 6.16 -3.97
N VAL A 55 5.04 6.65 -4.92
CA VAL A 55 4.93 6.07 -6.26
C VAL A 55 6.28 6.10 -6.97
N ASP A 56 6.96 7.25 -6.97
CA ASP A 56 8.25 7.39 -7.63
C ASP A 56 9.31 6.46 -7.05
N ALA A 57 9.33 6.30 -5.71
CA ALA A 57 10.27 5.43 -5.03
C ALA A 57 10.10 3.94 -5.42
N TYR A 58 8.87 3.43 -5.43
CA TYR A 58 8.64 2.00 -5.68
C TYR A 58 8.47 1.64 -7.16
N TRP A 59 8.10 2.60 -8.01
CA TRP A 59 7.93 2.36 -9.45
C TRP A 59 9.26 2.06 -10.14
N ILE A 60 10.33 2.76 -9.77
CA ILE A 60 11.67 2.51 -10.32
C ILE A 60 12.14 1.10 -9.98
N ASP A 61 12.05 0.71 -8.71
CA ASP A 61 12.39 -0.64 -8.26
C ASP A 61 11.55 -1.72 -8.98
N HIS A 62 10.26 -1.42 -9.26
CA HIS A 62 9.39 -2.32 -10.00
C HIS A 62 9.83 -2.48 -11.47
N ILE A 63 10.25 -1.40 -12.15
CA ILE A 63 10.79 -1.49 -13.52
C ILE A 63 12.01 -2.42 -13.53
N ASP A 64 12.96 -2.21 -12.62
CA ASP A 64 14.16 -3.04 -12.52
C ASP A 64 13.81 -4.51 -12.27
N ALA A 65 12.80 -4.78 -11.42
CA ALA A 65 12.33 -6.12 -11.14
C ALA A 65 11.65 -6.77 -12.37
N MET A 66 10.86 -6.01 -13.15
CA MET A 66 10.24 -6.50 -14.38
C MET A 66 11.29 -6.82 -15.47
N ASP A 67 12.36 -6.02 -15.55
CA ASP A 67 13.49 -6.30 -16.45
C ASP A 67 14.23 -7.60 -16.04
N GLN A 68 14.43 -7.82 -14.74
CA GLN A 68 14.98 -9.07 -14.22
C GLN A 68 14.07 -10.27 -14.52
N LEU A 69 12.76 -10.13 -14.29
CA LEU A 69 11.77 -11.17 -14.61
C LEU A 69 11.84 -11.57 -16.09
N ARG A 70 11.94 -10.58 -16.99
CA ARG A 70 12.07 -10.82 -18.43
C ARG A 70 13.32 -11.63 -18.77
N GLN A 71 14.46 -11.33 -18.13
CA GLN A 71 15.70 -12.08 -18.32
C GLN A 71 15.60 -13.52 -17.81
N CYS A 72 15.06 -13.73 -16.60
CA CYS A 72 14.87 -15.06 -16.01
C CYS A 72 13.97 -15.96 -16.86
N ILE A 73 12.86 -15.42 -17.36
CA ILE A 73 11.93 -16.17 -18.23
C ILE A 73 12.58 -16.53 -19.56
N GLY A 74 13.43 -15.66 -20.12
CA GLY A 74 14.23 -15.95 -21.30
C GLY A 74 15.14 -17.17 -21.12
N LEU A 75 15.69 -17.37 -19.92
CA LEU A 75 16.52 -18.54 -19.58
C LEU A 75 15.68 -19.81 -19.33
N ALA A 76 14.45 -19.67 -18.82
CA ALA A 76 13.56 -20.77 -18.47
C ALA A 76 12.76 -21.35 -19.66
N ALA A 77 12.75 -20.66 -20.82
CA ALA A 77 12.03 -21.07 -22.03
C ALA A 77 12.43 -22.45 -22.60
N ILE A 78 13.48 -23.08 -22.05
CA ILE A 78 13.92 -24.44 -22.39
C ILE A 78 12.92 -25.52 -21.87
N GLY A 79 11.96 -25.16 -20.99
CA GLY A 79 11.12 -26.08 -20.21
C GLY A 79 9.66 -26.33 -20.65
N GLN A 80 9.29 -26.20 -21.93
CA GLN A 80 7.93 -26.46 -22.48
C GLN A 80 6.78 -25.56 -21.97
N LYS A 81 7.01 -24.62 -21.05
CA LYS A 81 6.01 -23.59 -20.67
C LYS A 81 6.08 -22.39 -21.62
N ASP A 82 4.92 -21.80 -21.91
CA ASP A 82 4.82 -20.55 -22.70
C ASP A 82 5.43 -19.37 -21.90
N PRO A 83 6.57 -18.81 -22.33
CA PRO A 83 7.26 -17.73 -21.62
C PRO A 83 6.40 -16.48 -21.47
N VAL A 84 5.54 -16.19 -22.45
CA VAL A 84 4.69 -14.99 -22.44
C VAL A 84 3.62 -15.10 -21.36
N LYS A 85 3.04 -16.29 -21.22
CA LYS A 85 2.04 -16.56 -20.18
C LYS A 85 2.64 -16.44 -18.78
N GLU A 86 3.81 -17.03 -18.57
CA GLU A 86 4.51 -16.98 -17.28
C GLU A 86 4.89 -15.53 -16.90
N TYR A 87 5.38 -14.74 -17.87
CA TYR A 87 5.69 -13.32 -17.66
C TYR A 87 4.46 -12.52 -17.25
N THR A 88 3.32 -12.80 -17.87
CA THR A 88 2.07 -12.10 -17.60
C THR A 88 1.55 -12.41 -16.20
N VAL A 89 1.58 -13.68 -15.79
CA VAL A 89 1.12 -14.10 -14.45
C VAL A 89 2.02 -13.50 -13.37
N GLN A 90 3.33 -13.68 -13.47
CA GLN A 90 4.25 -13.16 -12.45
C GLN A 90 4.29 -11.63 -12.43
N GLY A 91 4.25 -10.99 -13.60
CA GLY A 91 4.18 -9.54 -13.71
C GLY A 91 2.91 -8.94 -13.08
N TYR A 92 1.77 -9.63 -13.19
CA TYR A 92 0.54 -9.22 -12.52
C TYR A 92 0.67 -9.29 -11.00
N ASP A 93 1.19 -10.40 -10.47
CA ASP A 93 1.40 -10.56 -9.02
C ASP A 93 2.36 -9.48 -8.48
N MET A 94 3.45 -9.19 -9.20
CA MET A 94 4.39 -8.12 -8.86
C MET A 94 3.74 -6.73 -8.87
N PHE A 95 2.82 -6.47 -9.81
CA PHE A 95 2.09 -5.21 -9.87
C PHE A 95 1.07 -5.06 -8.72
N GLU A 96 0.37 -6.12 -8.34
CA GLU A 96 -0.51 -6.11 -7.17
C GLU A 96 0.28 -5.83 -5.88
N ASP A 97 1.46 -6.43 -5.75
CA ASP A 97 2.35 -6.18 -4.62
C ASP A 97 2.88 -4.74 -4.59
N LEU A 98 3.29 -4.19 -5.74
CA LEU A 98 3.63 -2.77 -5.86
C LEU A 98 2.49 -1.87 -5.36
N ASN A 99 1.27 -2.09 -5.84
CA ASN A 99 0.10 -1.32 -5.42
C ASN A 99 -0.20 -1.47 -3.92
N ARG A 100 -0.01 -2.67 -3.37
CA ARG A 100 -0.15 -2.92 -1.93
C ARG A 100 0.87 -2.11 -1.13
N ILE A 101 2.14 -2.10 -1.55
CA ILE A 101 3.21 -1.36 -0.89
C ILE A 101 2.95 0.15 -0.96
N ILE A 102 2.59 0.69 -2.14
CA ILE A 102 2.28 2.11 -2.31
C ILE A 102 1.15 2.54 -1.37
N ARG A 103 0.06 1.75 -1.29
CA ARG A 103 -1.06 2.04 -0.37
C ARG A 103 -0.61 2.06 1.09
N LEU A 104 0.14 1.04 1.52
CA LEU A 104 0.60 0.92 2.91
C LEU A 104 1.52 2.06 3.32
N GLU A 105 2.54 2.37 2.50
CA GLU A 105 3.50 3.41 2.82
C GLU A 105 2.86 4.80 2.75
N THR A 106 2.01 5.07 1.76
CA THR A 106 1.27 6.34 1.68
C THR A 106 0.45 6.57 2.95
N VAL A 107 -0.36 5.60 3.37
CA VAL A 107 -1.18 5.72 4.59
C VAL A 107 -0.29 5.87 5.83
N LYS A 108 0.79 5.10 5.94
CA LYS A 108 1.73 5.20 7.06
C LYS A 108 2.35 6.59 7.20
N TYR A 109 2.79 7.20 6.09
CA TYR A 109 3.29 8.58 6.09
C TYR A 109 2.20 9.59 6.45
N LEU A 110 1.00 9.45 5.87
CA LEU A 110 -0.13 10.35 6.15
C LEU A 110 -0.64 10.28 7.58
N TYR A 111 -0.53 9.14 8.25
CA TYR A 111 -0.98 8.96 9.64
C TYR A 111 0.14 9.07 10.68
N LYS A 112 1.36 9.41 10.25
CA LYS A 112 2.44 9.80 11.16
C LYS A 112 2.15 11.22 11.69
N PHE A 113 2.17 11.33 13.01
CA PHE A 113 2.16 12.61 13.73
C PHE A 113 3.58 12.82 14.24
N ASN A 114 4.18 13.96 13.87
CA ASN A 114 5.46 14.40 14.42
C ASN A 114 5.21 15.22 15.68
#